data_AF-A0A529PY77-F1
#
_entry.id   AF-A0A529PY77-F1
#
_cell.length_a   1.000
_cell.length_b   1.000
_cell.length_c   1.000
_cell.angle_alpha   90.00
_cell.angle_beta   90.00
_cell.angle_gamma   90.00
#
_symmetry.space_group_name_H-M   'P 1'
#
loop_
_entity.id
_entity.type
_entity.pdbx_description
1 polymer ?
#
loop_
_entity_poly.entity_id
_entity_poly.type
_entity_poly.pdbx_seq_one_letter_code
_entity_poly.pdbx_strand_id
1 'polypeptide(L)' 'MSAFWVAVASAEHVRIGRKDGFMQVNHGKAAPLRRIKPGDGIAYYSPSTVLGEKDGLQSFTAIGTVRQGEVYEGV' A
#
# COMPACT_ATOMS: atom_id res chain seq x y z
N MET A 1 18.59 -7.86 -6.54
CA MET A 1 17.27 -8.20 -7.10
C MET A 1 16.23 -7.43 -6.31
N SER A 2 15.22 -6.86 -6.97
CA SER A 2 14.09 -6.19 -6.29
C SER A 2 13.22 -7.22 -5.57
N ALA A 3 12.75 -6.87 -4.38
CA ALA A 3 11.72 -7.64 -3.70
C ALA A 3 10.32 -7.25 -4.21
N PHE A 4 9.35 -8.13 -4.00
CA PHE A 4 7.94 -7.89 -4.33
C PHE A 4 7.09 -8.12 -3.08
N TRP A 5 6.17 -7.19 -2.82
CA TRP A 5 5.36 -7.15 -1.62
C TRP A 5 3.87 -7.11 -1.96
N VAL A 6 3.06 -7.74 -1.11
CA VAL A 6 1.60 -7.56 -1.11
C VAL A 6 1.20 -6.65 0.04
N ALA A 7 0.61 -5.51 -0.29
CA ALA A 7 0.03 -4.56 0.64
C ALA A 7 -1.47 -4.83 0.78
N VAL A 8 -2.00 -4.86 2.00
CA VAL A 8 -3.42 -5.13 2.27
C VAL A 8 -4.07 -3.87 2.84
N ALA A 9 -5.05 -3.31 2.12
CA ALA A 9 -5.81 -2.12 2.53
C ALA A 9 -7.16 -2.07 1.79
N SER A 10 -8.15 -1.36 2.33
CA SER A 10 -9.42 -1.14 1.63
C SER A 10 -9.20 -0.38 0.31
N ALA A 11 -10.01 -0.65 -0.71
CA ALA A 11 -9.78 -0.07 -2.03
C ALA A 11 -9.89 1.46 -2.04
N GLU A 12 -10.73 2.04 -1.19
CA GLU A 12 -10.79 3.49 -1.01
C GLU A 12 -9.48 4.07 -0.50
N HIS A 13 -8.87 3.45 0.52
CA HIS A 13 -7.57 3.87 1.03
C HIS A 13 -6.49 3.78 -0.06
N VAL A 14 -6.52 2.71 -0.86
CA VAL A 14 -5.61 2.54 -2.00
C VAL A 14 -5.81 3.65 -3.05
N ARG A 15 -7.05 4.06 -3.34
CA ARG A 15 -7.33 5.14 -4.30
C ARG A 15 -6.76 6.48 -3.85
N ILE A 16 -6.81 6.79 -2.55
CA ILE A 16 -6.19 8.00 -2.00
C ILE A 16 -4.68 7.98 -2.24
N GLY A 17 -4.01 6.90 -1.82
CA GLY A 17 -2.56 6.75 -2.03
C GLY A 17 -2.16 6.81 -3.51
N ARG A 18 -2.96 6.22 -4.41
CA ARG A 18 -2.73 6.33 -5.86
C ARG A 18 -2.88 7.76 -6.39
N LYS A 19 -3.90 8.48 -5.94
CA LYS A 19 -4.17 9.85 -6.35
C LYS A 19 -3.05 10.79 -5.92
N ASP A 20 -2.58 10.62 -4.69
CA ASP A 20 -1.62 11.53 -4.05
C ASP A 20 -0.16 11.03 -4.17
N GLY A 21 0.05 9.82 -4.72
CA GLY A 21 1.36 9.30 -5.08
C GLY A 21 2.14 8.65 -3.92
N PHE A 22 1.46 8.13 -2.91
CA PHE A 22 2.08 7.46 -1.75
C PHE A 22 1.48 6.08 -1.46
N MET A 23 2.21 5.29 -0.68
CA MET A 23 1.73 4.04 -0.08
C MET A 23 1.71 4.22 1.45
N GLN A 24 0.61 3.82 2.06
CA GLN A 24 0.49 3.69 3.51
C GLN A 24 -0.14 2.33 3.84
N VAL A 25 0.42 1.64 4.84
CA VAL A 25 -0.08 0.36 5.37
C VAL A 25 0.30 0.24 6.85
N ASN A 26 -0.12 -0.85 7.47
CA ASN A 26 0.32 -1.24 8.82
C ASN A 26 -0.05 -0.22 9.91
N HIS A 27 -1.17 0.50 9.72
CA HIS A 27 -1.70 1.50 10.65
C HIS A 27 -0.65 2.55 11.08
N GLY A 28 0.20 2.97 10.15
CA GLY A 28 1.23 4.00 10.40
C GLY A 28 2.53 3.48 11.05
N LYS A 29 2.64 2.19 11.36
CA LYS A 29 3.86 1.64 11.97
C LYS A 29 4.99 1.51 10.93
N ALA A 30 6.06 2.27 11.13
CA ALA A 30 7.20 2.36 10.22
C ALA A 30 8.05 1.08 10.11
N ALA A 31 8.15 0.26 11.17
CA ALA A 31 9.13 -0.84 11.21
C ALA A 31 9.02 -1.85 10.04
N PRO A 32 7.82 -2.36 9.68
CA PRO A 32 7.66 -3.17 8.47
C PRO A 32 7.92 -2.43 7.15
N LEU A 33 7.61 -1.14 7.07
CA LEU A 33 7.85 -0.32 5.87
C LEU A 33 9.34 -0.11 5.61
N ARG A 34 10.18 -0.01 6.65
CA ARG A 34 11.65 0.12 6.52
C ARG A 34 12.34 -1.07 5.85
N ARG A 35 11.63 -2.18 5.66
CA ARG A 35 12.15 -3.35 4.91
C ARG A 35 11.97 -3.20 3.40
N ILE A 36 11.05 -2.33 2.97
CA ILE A 36 10.77 -2.03 1.58
C ILE A 36 11.82 -1.02 1.09
N LYS A 37 12.40 -1.26 -0.08
CA LYS A 37 13.46 -0.43 -0.64
C LYS A 37 13.03 0.22 -1.96
N PRO A 38 13.62 1.36 -2.35
CA PRO A 38 13.46 1.91 -3.69
C PRO A 38 13.74 0.84 -4.76
N GLY A 39 12.85 0.75 -5.74
CA GLY A 39 12.88 -0.27 -6.79
C GLY A 39 12.16 -1.59 -6.47
N ASP A 40 11.68 -1.79 -5.23
CA ASP A 40 10.78 -2.90 -4.90
C ASP A 40 9.41 -2.73 -5.57
N GLY A 41 8.77 -3.84 -5.90
CA GLY A 41 7.41 -3.86 -6.43
C GLY A 41 6.37 -4.02 -5.32
N ILE A 42 5.25 -3.29 -5.44
CA ILE A 42 4.09 -3.38 -4.53
C ILE A 42 2.86 -3.77 -5.34
N ALA A 43 2.14 -4.79 -4.91
CA ALA A 43 0.78 -5.08 -5.33
C ALA A 43 -0.19 -4.86 -4.16
N TYR A 44 -1.24 -4.08 -4.36
CA TYR A 44 -2.29 -3.90 -3.37
C TYR A 44 -3.40 -4.92 -3.56
N TYR A 45 -3.70 -5.68 -2.50
CA TYR A 45 -4.90 -6.49 -2.37
C TYR A 45 -5.90 -5.79 -1.45
N SER A 46 -7.14 -5.66 -1.92
CA SER A 46 -8.24 -5.06 -1.16
C SER A 46 -9.28 -6.11 -0.81
N PRO A 47 -9.38 -6.51 0.47
CA PRO A 47 -10.44 -7.40 0.94
C PRO A 47 -11.82 -6.77 0.79
N SER A 48 -11.89 -5.44 0.95
CA SER A 48 -13.11 -4.65 0.91
C SER A 48 -12.94 -3.31 0.19
N THR A 49 -14.05 -2.69 -0.21
CA THR A 49 -14.04 -1.33 -0.77
C THR A 49 -13.77 -0.29 0.30
N VAL A 50 -14.52 -0.35 1.40
CA VAL A 50 -14.45 0.57 2.55
C VAL A 50 -13.83 -0.16 3.74
N LEU A 51 -13.11 0.57 4.58
CA LEU A 51 -12.45 0.00 5.76
C LEU A 51 -13.51 -0.51 6.76
N GLY A 52 -13.36 -1.77 7.18
CA GLY A 52 -14.25 -2.39 8.18
C GLY A 52 -15.49 -3.08 7.59
N GLU A 53 -15.78 -2.86 6.31
CA GLU A 53 -16.88 -3.54 5.63
C GLU A 53 -16.51 -4.94 5.13
N LYS A 54 -17.53 -5.78 4.94
CA LYS A 54 -17.43 -7.14 4.37
C LYS A 54 -18.19 -7.25 3.06
N ASP A 55 -17.90 -6.33 2.14
CA ASP A 55 -18.56 -6.23 0.82
C ASP A 55 -18.01 -7.23 -0.22
N GLY A 56 -16.96 -7.98 0.13
CA GLY A 56 -16.47 -9.09 -0.68
C GLY A 56 -15.63 -8.68 -1.89
N LEU A 57 -15.06 -7.47 -1.92
CA LEU A 57 -14.27 -6.99 -3.07
C LEU A 57 -13.14 -7.95 -3.48
N GLN A 58 -12.34 -8.43 -2.51
CA GLN A 58 -11.32 -9.47 -2.65
C GLN A 58 -10.49 -9.41 -3.95
N SER A 59 -9.95 -8.23 -4.31
CA SER A 59 -9.31 -8.01 -5.61
C SER A 59 -7.95 -7.31 -5.46
N PHE A 60 -7.06 -7.53 -6.43
CA PHE A 60 -5.89 -6.66 -6.59
C PHE A 60 -6.32 -5.34 -7.21
N THR A 61 -6.04 -4.22 -6.55
CA THR A 61 -6.61 -2.90 -6.88
C THR A 61 -5.57 -1.88 -7.33
N ALA A 62 -4.29 -2.15 -7.09
CA ALA A 62 -3.18 -1.32 -7.58
C ALA A 62 -1.88 -2.12 -7.68
N ILE A 63 -0.98 -1.64 -8.53
CA ILE A 63 0.42 -2.07 -8.58
C ILE A 63 1.31 -0.85 -8.77
N GLY A 64 2.53 -0.89 -8.23
CA GLY A 64 3.52 0.16 -8.42
C GLY A 64 4.92 -0.26 -8.02
N THR A 65 5.88 0.63 -8.29
CA THR A 65 7.28 0.47 -7.89
C THR A 65 7.63 1.58 -6.90
N VAL A 66 8.35 1.21 -5.85
CA VAL A 66 8.76 2.15 -4.80
C VAL A 66 9.77 3.14 -5.38
N ARG A 67 9.45 4.43 -5.25
CA ARG A 67 10.31 5.52 -5.70
C ARG A 67 11.47 5.72 -4.70
N GLN A 68 12.47 6.50 -5.11
CA GLN A 68 13.50 6.98 -4.18
C GLN A 68 12.86 7.82 -3.07
N GLY A 69 13.32 7.63 -1.83
CA GLY A 69 12.82 8.32 -0.65
C GLY A 69 12.86 7.46 0.60
N GLU A 70 12.64 8.11 1.74
CA GLU A 70 12.57 7.46 3.06
C GLU A 70 11.11 7.25 3.49
N VAL A 71 10.89 6.35 4.45
CA VAL A 71 9.59 6.26 5.13
C VAL A 71 9.36 7.53 5.94
N TYR A 72 8.19 8.16 5.77
CA TYR A 72 7.80 9.38 6.46
C TYR A 72 6.41 9.28 7.08
N GLU A 73 6.11 10.17 8.02
CA GLU A 73 4.76 10.38 8.55
C GLU A 73 4.02 11.40 7.66
N GLY A 74 2.79 11.06 7.26
CA GLY A 74 1.95 11.99 6.51
C GLY A 74 1.56 13.17 7.40
N VAL A 75 1.60 14.38 6.83
CA VAL A 75 1.24 15.64 7.50
C VAL A 75 -0.25 15.89 7.40
#